data_AF-A0A3D2CA04-F1
#
_entry.id   AF-A0A3D2CA04-F1
#
_cell.length_a   1.000
_cell.length_b   1.000
_cell.length_c   1.000
_cell.angle_alpha   90.00
_cell.angle_beta   90.00
_cell.angle_gamma   90.00
#
_symmetry.space_group_name_H-M   'P 1'
#
loop_
_entity.id
_entity.type
_entity.pdbx_description
1 polymer ?
#
loop_
_entity_poly.entity_id
_entity_poly.type
_entity_poly.pdbx_seq_one_letter_code
_entity_poly.pdbx_strand_id
1 'polypeptide(L)'
;KPANILIGHYGEVLLVDWGLVKILGESTEPTDAGPVQTDQSLQPDLATRFGAVAGTVGFMPPEQANGQTDRIGPASDVYALGAALWYVLTGLIPRKLDTLAARLHALPRVDGALRDICLRAMATDPDDRPQSAGRWSEQLGRWLRGARAQAQAAASAQRAELAILALPLEQQRQVRIWCLRIVDPEGRVSSLPVHESQRASVQPLLDTGLFKQEQGGLTFADPTLPDTWSRLKTWMIDHAEQHLQLHALASATRDWMRAQRSDRLLWTDPDVV
;
A
#
# COMPACT_ATOMS: atom_id res chain seq x y z
N LYS A 1 -13.94 21.04 -10.50
CA LYS A 1 -15.16 20.59 -9.77
C LYS A 1 -15.50 19.15 -10.17
N PRO A 2 -16.06 18.28 -9.30
CA PRO A 2 -16.31 16.87 -9.64
C PRO A 2 -17.20 16.64 -10.87
N ALA A 3 -18.16 17.53 -11.15
CA ALA A 3 -19.00 17.47 -12.35
C ALA A 3 -18.24 17.59 -13.69
N ASN A 4 -16.97 17.99 -13.66
CA ASN A 4 -16.09 18.06 -14.84
C ASN A 4 -15.21 16.81 -14.99
N ILE A 5 -15.33 15.83 -14.10
CA ILE A 5 -14.57 14.59 -14.11
C ILE A 5 -15.54 13.48 -14.48
N LEU A 6 -15.47 13.01 -15.72
CA LEU A 6 -16.27 11.89 -16.19
C LEU A 6 -15.50 10.59 -15.97
N ILE A 7 -16.22 9.52 -15.60
CA ILE A 7 -15.68 8.17 -15.48
C ILE A 7 -16.42 7.29 -16.48
N GLY A 8 -15.69 6.65 -17.39
CA GLY A 8 -16.25 5.75 -18.39
C GLY A 8 -16.34 4.29 -17.93
N HIS A 9 -16.73 3.40 -18.85
CA HIS A 9 -17.18 2.05 -18.51
C HIS A 9 -16.05 1.09 -18.09
N TYR A 10 -14.80 1.42 -18.42
CA TYR A 10 -13.61 0.64 -18.11
C TYR A 10 -12.71 1.36 -17.05
N GLY A 11 -13.23 2.41 -16.43
CA GLY A 11 -12.50 3.23 -15.45
C GLY A 11 -11.63 4.33 -16.05
N GLU A 12 -11.78 4.61 -17.35
CA GLU A 12 -11.19 5.76 -18.02
C GLU A 12 -11.70 7.08 -17.40
N VAL A 13 -10.80 8.02 -17.11
CA VAL A 13 -11.13 9.30 -16.47
C VAL A 13 -10.88 10.44 -17.46
N LEU A 14 -11.91 11.24 -17.72
CA LEU A 14 -11.87 12.36 -18.68
C LEU A 14 -12.17 13.68 -17.98
N LEU A 15 -11.37 14.71 -18.26
CA LEU A 15 -11.63 16.09 -17.84
C LEU A 15 -12.38 16.84 -18.95
N VAL A 16 -13.51 17.46 -18.61
CA VAL A 16 -14.36 18.24 -19.52
C VAL A 16 -14.59 19.66 -19.00
N ASP A 17 -15.22 20.53 -19.81
CA ASP A 17 -15.48 21.94 -19.48
C ASP A 17 -14.17 22.71 -19.16
N TRP A 18 -13.47 23.05 -20.24
CA TRP A 18 -12.22 23.83 -20.25
C TRP A 18 -12.47 25.35 -20.37
N GLY A 19 -13.69 25.84 -20.13
CA GLY A 19 -14.11 27.22 -20.41
C GLY A 19 -13.46 28.33 -19.57
N LEU A 20 -12.56 27.97 -18.63
CA LEU A 20 -11.85 28.89 -17.72
C LEU A 20 -10.32 28.75 -17.79
N VAL A 21 -9.79 28.08 -18.81
CA VAL A 21 -8.32 27.90 -18.99
C VAL A 21 -7.64 29.24 -19.27
N LYS A 22 -6.45 29.44 -18.69
CA LYS A 22 -5.50 30.48 -19.08
C LYS A 22 -4.22 29.84 -19.60
N ILE A 23 -3.64 30.42 -20.66
CA ILE A 23 -2.31 30.03 -21.15
C ILE A 23 -1.26 30.75 -20.28
N LEU A 24 -0.29 30.01 -19.75
CA LEU A 24 0.81 30.56 -18.96
C LEU A 24 2.02 30.79 -19.87
N GLY A 25 2.54 32.02 -19.89
CA GLY A 25 3.78 32.39 -20.59
C GLY A 25 3.59 33.27 -21.84
N GLU A 26 2.37 33.42 -22.35
CA GLU A 26 2.07 34.50 -23.28
C GLU A 26 1.88 35.80 -22.49
N SER A 27 2.83 36.73 -22.64
CA SER A 27 2.63 38.12 -22.27
C SER A 27 1.72 38.79 -23.31
N THR A 28 0.41 38.53 -23.23
CA THR A 28 -0.56 39.32 -23.97
C THR A 28 -0.43 40.78 -23.54
N GLU A 29 -0.08 41.65 -24.49
CA GLU A 29 -0.41 43.08 -24.45
C GLU A 29 -1.86 43.24 -23.97
N PRO A 30 -2.19 44.27 -23.17
CA PRO A 30 -3.54 44.48 -22.67
C PRO A 30 -4.46 44.90 -23.82
N THR A 31 -5.02 43.91 -24.52
CA THR A 31 -6.14 44.12 -25.45
C THR A 31 -7.37 44.57 -24.66
N ASP A 32 -8.23 45.39 -25.27
CA ASP A 32 -9.43 46.00 -24.65
C ASP A 32 -10.56 45.00 -24.32
N ALA A 33 -10.22 43.75 -24.03
CA ALA A 33 -11.02 42.89 -23.17
C ALA A 33 -11.04 43.50 -21.76
N GLY A 34 -12.03 44.36 -21.50
CA GLY A 34 -12.32 44.91 -20.18
C GLY A 34 -12.45 43.82 -19.10
N PRO A 35 -12.44 44.21 -17.80
CA PRO A 35 -12.26 43.28 -16.69
C PRO A 35 -13.18 42.06 -16.81
N VAL A 36 -12.58 40.87 -16.86
CA VAL A 36 -13.26 39.61 -17.15
C VAL A 36 -14.44 39.41 -16.20
N GLN A 37 -15.64 39.74 -16.68
CA GLN A 37 -16.86 39.54 -15.95
C GLN A 37 -17.12 38.03 -15.91
N THR A 38 -16.74 37.39 -14.81
CA THR A 38 -17.34 36.10 -14.44
C THR A 38 -18.84 36.31 -14.40
N ASP A 39 -19.57 35.67 -15.30
CA ASP A 39 -21.01 35.91 -15.44
C ASP A 39 -21.75 35.56 -14.13
N GLN A 40 -22.28 36.58 -13.46
CA GLN A 40 -23.09 36.48 -12.25
C GLN A 40 -24.59 36.64 -12.55
N SER A 41 -25.01 36.63 -13.82
CA SER A 41 -26.41 36.78 -14.22
C SER A 41 -27.23 35.51 -13.94
N LEU A 42 -27.71 35.41 -12.70
CA LEU A 42 -28.60 34.35 -12.24
C LEU A 42 -29.97 34.46 -12.93
N GLN A 43 -30.28 33.52 -13.84
CA GLN A 43 -31.66 33.24 -14.22
C GLN A 43 -32.32 32.32 -13.17
N PRO A 44 -33.53 32.60 -12.64
CA PRO A 44 -34.00 31.92 -11.42
C PRO A 44 -34.58 30.51 -11.65
N ASP A 45 -35.13 30.25 -12.84
CA ASP A 45 -36.25 29.30 -12.98
C ASP A 45 -35.88 27.83 -13.23
N LEU A 46 -34.58 27.48 -13.20
CA LEU A 46 -34.09 26.10 -13.33
C LEU A 46 -33.54 25.49 -12.02
N ALA A 47 -33.65 26.21 -10.89
CA ALA A 47 -32.94 25.87 -9.65
C ALA A 47 -33.43 24.61 -8.89
N THR A 48 -34.56 23.98 -9.28
CA THR A 48 -35.42 23.24 -8.32
C THR A 48 -35.31 21.70 -8.34
N ARG A 49 -34.48 21.06 -9.19
CA ARG A 49 -34.36 19.57 -9.20
C ARG A 49 -32.96 18.97 -9.30
N PHE A 50 -31.96 19.69 -9.78
CA PHE A 50 -30.55 19.31 -9.64
C PHE A 50 -29.77 20.58 -9.25
N GLY A 51 -28.99 20.52 -8.15
CA GLY A 51 -28.39 21.69 -7.50
C GLY A 51 -27.18 22.27 -8.24
N ALA A 52 -27.40 22.77 -9.46
CA ALA A 52 -26.37 23.19 -10.41
C ALA A 52 -26.53 24.67 -10.82
N VAL A 53 -26.42 25.59 -9.85
CA VAL A 53 -26.39 27.04 -10.09
C VAL A 53 -25.23 27.67 -9.31
N ALA A 54 -24.46 28.50 -10.00
CA ALA A 54 -23.22 29.17 -9.55
C ALA A 54 -22.07 28.21 -9.13
N GLY A 55 -20.82 28.66 -9.31
CA GLY A 55 -19.62 27.85 -9.06
C GLY A 55 -19.57 27.29 -7.64
N THR A 56 -19.71 25.96 -7.50
CA THR A 56 -19.96 25.29 -6.21
C THR A 56 -18.88 25.61 -5.17
N VAL A 57 -19.24 26.47 -4.22
CA VAL A 57 -18.34 27.31 -3.39
C VAL A 57 -17.21 26.55 -2.67
N GLY A 58 -17.38 25.27 -2.36
CA GLY A 58 -16.33 24.46 -1.71
C GLY A 58 -15.17 24.03 -2.60
N PHE A 59 -15.33 24.03 -3.93
CA PHE A 59 -14.30 23.60 -4.89
C PHE A 59 -13.52 24.74 -5.53
N MET A 60 -13.87 26.00 -5.23
CA MET A 60 -13.15 27.17 -5.69
C MET A 60 -11.96 27.45 -4.74
N PRO A 61 -10.74 27.67 -5.26
CA PRO A 61 -9.60 28.06 -4.44
C PRO A 61 -9.81 29.41 -3.73
N PRO A 62 -9.32 29.60 -2.49
CA PRO A 62 -9.49 30.84 -1.73
C PRO A 62 -9.03 32.08 -2.48
N GLU A 63 -7.89 32.02 -3.17
CA GLU A 63 -7.36 33.12 -3.98
C GLU A 63 -8.30 33.52 -5.12
N GLN A 64 -8.95 32.54 -5.77
CA GLN A 64 -9.94 32.79 -6.83
C GLN A 64 -11.25 33.35 -6.24
N ALA A 65 -11.69 32.85 -5.10
CA ALA A 65 -12.88 33.37 -4.39
C ALA A 65 -12.68 34.79 -3.86
N ASN A 66 -11.43 35.16 -3.54
CA ASN A 66 -11.03 36.50 -3.09
C ASN A 66 -10.65 37.46 -4.24
N GLY A 67 -10.66 37.00 -5.51
CA GLY A 67 -10.28 37.81 -6.67
C GLY A 67 -8.77 38.10 -6.81
N GLN A 68 -7.91 37.40 -6.06
CA GLN A 68 -6.44 37.52 -6.03
C GLN A 68 -5.83 36.93 -7.31
N THR A 69 -6.09 37.60 -8.44
CA THR A 69 -5.86 37.10 -9.80
C THR A 69 -4.39 36.87 -10.13
N ASP A 70 -3.50 37.59 -9.42
CA ASP A 70 -2.05 37.46 -9.39
C ASP A 70 -1.56 36.15 -8.74
N ARG A 71 -2.32 35.58 -7.79
CA ARG A 71 -1.98 34.32 -7.11
C ARG A 71 -2.64 33.09 -7.73
N ILE A 72 -3.44 33.24 -8.78
CA ILE A 72 -4.08 32.12 -9.49
C ILE A 72 -3.07 31.43 -10.40
N GLY A 73 -2.83 30.14 -10.19
CA GLY A 73 -1.87 29.34 -10.97
C GLY A 73 -2.00 27.83 -10.74
N PRO A 74 -0.97 27.02 -11.04
CA PRO A 74 -1.05 25.55 -10.91
C PRO A 74 -1.38 25.04 -9.49
N ALA A 75 -1.08 25.82 -8.45
CA ALA A 75 -1.48 25.53 -7.07
C ALA A 75 -2.98 25.72 -6.81
N SER A 76 -3.68 26.48 -7.65
CA SER A 76 -5.15 26.66 -7.63
C SER A 76 -5.85 25.41 -8.14
N ASP A 77 -5.37 24.80 -9.23
CA ASP A 77 -5.86 23.50 -9.71
C ASP A 77 -5.64 22.39 -8.68
N VAL A 78 -4.50 22.41 -7.97
CA VAL A 78 -4.21 21.47 -6.88
C VAL A 78 -5.20 21.61 -5.73
N TYR A 79 -5.64 22.83 -5.38
CA TYR A 79 -6.76 23.01 -4.44
C TYR A 79 -8.06 22.43 -4.98
N ALA A 80 -8.42 22.70 -6.25
CA ALA A 80 -9.66 22.19 -6.84
C ALA A 80 -9.70 20.65 -6.93
N LEU A 81 -8.53 20.02 -7.11
CA LEU A 81 -8.33 18.56 -7.05
C LEU A 81 -8.34 18.03 -5.61
N GLY A 82 -7.71 18.71 -4.66
CA GLY A 82 -7.79 18.40 -3.22
C GLY A 82 -9.22 18.46 -2.70
N ALA A 83 -10.00 19.47 -3.12
CA ALA A 83 -11.42 19.61 -2.85
C ALA A 83 -12.26 18.46 -3.45
N ALA A 84 -11.88 17.94 -4.63
CA ALA A 84 -12.51 16.76 -5.21
C ALA A 84 -12.18 15.48 -4.42
N LEU A 85 -10.93 15.29 -3.99
CA LEU A 85 -10.53 14.18 -3.12
C LEU A 85 -11.26 14.25 -1.76
N TRP A 86 -11.36 15.44 -1.16
CA TRP A 86 -12.16 15.68 0.04
C TRP A 86 -13.61 15.20 -0.14
N TYR A 87 -14.24 15.53 -1.27
CA TYR A 87 -15.61 15.13 -1.55
C TYR A 87 -15.74 13.61 -1.70
N VAL A 88 -14.78 12.95 -2.33
CA VAL A 88 -14.72 11.47 -2.41
C VAL A 88 -14.53 10.83 -1.03
N LEU A 89 -13.71 11.41 -0.16
CA LEU A 89 -13.43 10.87 1.19
C LEU A 89 -14.55 11.09 2.21
N THR A 90 -15.39 12.12 2.01
CA THR A 90 -16.36 12.57 3.03
C THR A 90 -17.81 12.56 2.58
N GLY A 91 -18.09 12.57 1.27
CA GLY A 91 -19.41 12.85 0.70
C GLY A 91 -19.90 14.29 0.89
N LEU A 92 -19.08 15.19 1.45
CA LEU A 92 -19.46 16.55 1.84
C LEU A 92 -18.71 17.59 1.01
N ILE A 93 -19.40 18.64 0.60
CA ILE A 93 -18.78 19.81 -0.04
C ILE A 93 -17.84 20.50 0.98
N PRO A 94 -16.58 20.82 0.63
CA PRO A 94 -15.67 21.51 1.53
C PRO A 94 -16.20 22.88 1.98
N ARG A 95 -15.96 23.24 3.25
CA ARG A 95 -16.17 24.58 3.83
C ARG A 95 -15.13 24.79 4.95
N LYS A 96 -14.49 25.96 5.02
CA LYS A 96 -13.52 26.43 6.06
C LYS A 96 -12.48 25.41 6.57
N LEU A 97 -11.19 25.66 6.29
CA LEU A 97 -10.07 24.74 6.55
C LEU A 97 -10.02 24.14 7.97
N ASP A 98 -10.26 24.92 9.02
CA ASP A 98 -10.27 24.40 10.42
C ASP A 98 -11.35 23.32 10.60
N THR A 99 -12.52 23.54 10.00
CA THR A 99 -13.63 22.57 10.02
C THR A 99 -13.44 21.42 9.03
N LEU A 100 -12.61 21.60 8.00
CA LEU A 100 -12.10 20.49 7.18
C LEU A 100 -11.21 19.58 8.02
N ALA A 101 -10.17 20.14 8.65
CA ALA A 101 -9.25 19.38 9.50
C ALA A 101 -10.01 18.59 10.58
N ALA A 102 -10.90 19.24 11.33
CA ALA A 102 -11.71 18.57 12.36
C ALA A 102 -12.59 17.44 11.81
N ARG A 103 -13.29 17.65 10.68
CA ARG A 103 -14.16 16.63 10.05
C ARG A 103 -13.37 15.45 9.49
N LEU A 104 -12.21 15.67 8.87
CA LEU A 104 -11.39 14.60 8.33
C LEU A 104 -10.69 13.77 9.43
N HIS A 105 -10.39 14.40 10.58
CA HIS A 105 -9.93 13.69 11.78
C HIS A 105 -11.05 12.87 12.44
N ALA A 106 -12.30 13.33 12.37
CA ALA A 106 -13.47 12.60 12.88
C ALA A 106 -13.90 11.40 12.01
N LEU A 107 -13.25 11.12 10.88
CA LEU A 107 -13.52 9.96 10.02
C LEU A 107 -12.51 8.83 10.30
N PRO A 108 -12.87 7.81 11.12
CA PRO A 108 -11.94 6.76 11.55
C PRO A 108 -11.50 5.79 10.44
N ARG A 109 -12.05 5.94 9.22
CA ARG A 109 -11.70 5.14 8.03
C ARG A 109 -10.74 5.84 7.07
N VAL A 110 -10.41 7.12 7.28
CA VAL A 110 -9.45 7.84 6.43
C VAL A 110 -8.07 7.81 7.08
N ASP A 111 -7.14 7.14 6.39
CA ASP A 111 -5.72 7.07 6.75
C ASP A 111 -5.09 8.45 6.96
N GLY A 112 -4.13 8.54 7.89
CA GLY A 112 -3.45 9.78 8.24
C GLY A 112 -2.66 10.39 7.07
N ALA A 113 -1.86 9.58 6.36
CA ALA A 113 -1.06 10.11 5.24
C ALA A 113 -1.97 10.55 4.08
N LEU A 114 -3.07 9.85 3.81
CA LEU A 114 -4.08 10.31 2.84
C LEU A 114 -4.77 11.60 3.28
N ARG A 115 -5.09 11.73 4.57
CA ARG A 115 -5.67 12.93 5.18
C ARG A 115 -4.76 14.14 4.96
N ASP A 116 -3.46 13.99 5.22
CA ASP A 116 -2.48 15.06 5.12
C ASP A 116 -2.21 15.45 3.65
N ILE A 117 -2.14 14.46 2.74
CA ILE A 117 -2.07 14.69 1.28
C ILE A 117 -3.30 15.46 0.76
N CYS A 118 -4.48 15.23 1.35
CA CYS A 118 -5.70 15.96 1.03
C CYS A 118 -5.69 17.38 1.61
N LEU A 119 -5.46 17.53 2.93
CA LEU A 119 -5.49 18.81 3.62
C LEU A 119 -4.40 19.77 3.11
N ARG A 120 -3.20 19.27 2.77
CA ARG A 120 -2.13 20.10 2.21
C ARG A 120 -2.45 20.62 0.81
N ALA A 121 -3.12 19.83 -0.03
CA ALA A 121 -3.61 20.33 -1.31
C ALA A 121 -4.67 21.43 -1.13
N MET A 122 -5.42 21.38 -0.03
CA MET A 122 -6.45 22.35 0.36
C MET A 122 -5.95 23.48 1.28
N ALA A 123 -4.64 23.69 1.41
CA ALA A 123 -4.09 24.77 2.24
C ALA A 123 -4.61 26.14 1.78
N THR A 124 -4.90 27.03 2.74
CA THR A 124 -5.49 28.35 2.43
C THR A 124 -4.57 29.15 1.52
N ASP A 125 -3.28 29.18 1.84
CA ASP A 125 -2.27 29.82 1.01
C ASP A 125 -1.82 28.90 -0.16
N PRO A 126 -1.71 29.40 -1.41
CA PRO A 126 -1.17 28.65 -2.53
C PRO A 126 0.26 28.12 -2.35
N ASP A 127 1.11 28.81 -1.58
CA ASP A 127 2.54 28.49 -1.50
C ASP A 127 2.82 27.24 -0.63
N ASP A 128 1.98 26.94 0.36
CA ASP A 128 2.02 25.72 1.17
C ASP A 128 1.70 24.43 0.37
N ARG A 129 0.96 24.59 -0.74
CA ARG A 129 0.43 23.49 -1.55
C ARG A 129 1.54 22.82 -2.39
N PRO A 130 1.31 21.59 -2.88
CA PRO A 130 2.11 21.03 -3.96
C PRO A 130 2.05 21.92 -5.21
N GLN A 131 3.20 22.45 -5.64
CA GLN A 131 3.31 23.44 -6.72
C GLN A 131 2.98 22.92 -8.14
N SER A 132 2.52 21.67 -8.29
CA SER A 132 1.89 21.18 -9.52
C SER A 132 1.04 19.93 -9.26
N ALA A 133 0.02 19.73 -10.11
CA ALA A 133 -0.80 18.52 -10.10
C ALA A 133 0.03 17.24 -10.31
N GLY A 134 1.11 17.30 -11.09
CA GLY A 134 2.06 16.19 -11.24
C GLY A 134 2.74 15.81 -9.93
N ARG A 135 3.31 16.79 -9.20
CA ARG A 135 3.95 16.55 -7.89
C ARG A 135 2.96 16.05 -6.83
N TRP A 136 1.68 16.42 -6.91
CA TRP A 136 0.66 15.88 -6.02
C TRP A 136 0.23 14.45 -6.41
N SER A 137 0.02 14.20 -7.71
CA SER A 137 -0.27 12.87 -8.27
C SER A 137 0.82 11.85 -7.92
N GLU A 138 2.09 12.25 -7.95
CA GLU A 138 3.19 11.45 -7.44
C GLU A 138 3.06 11.06 -5.96
N GLN A 139 2.68 12.01 -5.09
CA GLN A 139 2.54 11.78 -3.65
C GLN A 139 1.38 10.82 -3.37
N LEU A 140 0.21 11.11 -3.95
CA LEU A 140 -0.97 10.25 -3.87
C LEU A 140 -0.71 8.87 -4.51
N GLY A 141 0.06 8.81 -5.59
CA GLY A 141 0.47 7.57 -6.25
C GLY A 141 1.47 6.74 -5.44
N ARG A 142 2.40 7.38 -4.72
CA ARG A 142 3.28 6.71 -3.73
C ARG A 142 2.44 6.12 -2.60
N TRP A 143 1.50 6.90 -2.04
CA TRP A 143 0.56 6.43 -1.03
C TRP A 143 -0.30 5.26 -1.53
N LEU A 144 -0.92 5.37 -2.71
CA LEU A 144 -1.74 4.31 -3.33
C LEU A 144 -0.97 3.01 -3.53
N ARG A 145 0.31 3.07 -3.93
CA ARG A 145 1.16 1.87 -4.04
C ARG A 145 1.45 1.25 -2.67
N GLY A 146 1.74 2.07 -1.66
CA GLY A 146 1.91 1.61 -0.28
C GLY A 146 0.65 0.92 0.27
N ALA A 147 -0.51 1.59 0.18
CA ALA A 147 -1.80 1.06 0.62
C ALA A 147 -2.20 -0.23 -0.11
N ARG A 148 -1.95 -0.33 -1.43
CA ARG A 148 -2.17 -1.56 -2.20
C ARG A 148 -1.23 -2.69 -1.77
N ALA A 149 0.06 -2.41 -1.55
CA ALA A 149 1.01 -3.41 -1.07
C ALA A 149 0.64 -3.91 0.34
N GLN A 150 0.23 -3.01 1.25
CA GLN A 150 -0.29 -3.35 2.58
C GLN A 150 -1.58 -4.20 2.51
N ALA A 151 -2.53 -3.84 1.64
CA ALA A 151 -3.76 -4.61 1.46
C ALA A 151 -3.51 -6.00 0.86
N GLN A 152 -2.60 -6.11 -0.13
CA GLN A 152 -2.17 -7.40 -0.68
C GLN A 152 -1.49 -8.25 0.39
N ALA A 153 -0.51 -7.70 1.11
CA ALA A 153 0.18 -8.36 2.22
C ALA A 153 -0.79 -8.88 3.30
N ALA A 154 -1.77 -8.06 3.70
CA ALA A 154 -2.80 -8.46 4.67
C ALA A 154 -3.67 -9.61 4.14
N ALA A 155 -4.10 -9.56 2.87
CA ALA A 155 -4.86 -10.64 2.24
C ALA A 155 -4.03 -11.93 2.05
N SER A 156 -2.73 -11.81 1.79
CA SER A 156 -1.80 -12.95 1.69
C SER A 156 -1.55 -13.59 3.05
N ALA A 157 -1.32 -12.80 4.09
CA ALA A 157 -1.23 -13.30 5.47
C ALA A 157 -2.53 -13.98 5.92
N GLN A 158 -3.70 -13.38 5.63
CA GLN A 158 -5.00 -13.99 5.95
C GLN A 158 -5.21 -15.34 5.24
N ARG A 159 -4.85 -15.44 3.94
CA ARG A 159 -4.87 -16.72 3.21
C ARG A 159 -3.94 -17.76 3.83
N ALA A 160 -2.73 -17.37 4.23
CA ALA A 160 -1.77 -18.28 4.86
C ALA A 160 -2.26 -18.83 6.20
N GLU A 161 -2.85 -17.99 7.07
CA GLU A 161 -3.43 -18.47 8.34
C GLU A 161 -4.60 -19.44 8.11
N LEU A 162 -5.51 -19.14 7.18
CA LEU A 162 -6.62 -20.02 6.84
C LEU A 162 -6.16 -21.36 6.24
N ALA A 163 -5.14 -21.32 5.37
CA ALA A 163 -4.52 -22.52 4.78
C ALA A 163 -3.90 -23.42 5.86
N ILE A 164 -3.23 -22.85 6.86
CA ILE A 164 -2.66 -23.60 7.99
C ILE A 164 -3.76 -24.17 8.88
N LEU A 165 -4.79 -23.39 9.21
CA LEU A 165 -5.89 -23.84 10.07
C LEU A 165 -6.73 -24.98 9.46
N ALA A 166 -6.75 -25.10 8.13
CA ALA A 166 -7.41 -26.20 7.42
C ALA A 166 -6.63 -27.53 7.48
N LEU A 167 -5.33 -27.52 7.81
CA LEU A 167 -4.50 -28.73 7.86
C LEU A 167 -4.67 -29.51 9.17
N PRO A 168 -4.52 -30.84 9.16
CA PRO A 168 -4.30 -31.64 10.37
C PRO A 168 -3.12 -31.14 11.21
N LEU A 169 -3.21 -31.24 12.54
CA LEU A 169 -2.23 -30.69 13.49
C LEU A 169 -0.77 -31.14 13.24
N GLU A 170 -0.56 -32.35 12.71
CA GLU A 170 0.76 -32.84 12.31
C GLU A 170 1.33 -32.05 11.12
N GLN A 171 0.50 -31.81 10.10
CA GLN A 171 0.88 -31.05 8.90
C GLN A 171 1.07 -29.55 9.22
N GLN A 172 0.33 -29.00 10.19
CA GLN A 172 0.57 -27.65 10.73
C GLN A 172 1.99 -27.50 11.34
N ARG A 173 2.48 -28.51 12.05
CA ARG A 173 3.88 -28.52 12.54
C ARG A 173 4.86 -28.59 11.36
N GLN A 174 4.54 -29.40 10.36
CA GLN A 174 5.37 -29.58 9.18
C GLN A 174 5.51 -28.28 8.37
N VAL A 175 4.47 -27.43 8.28
CA VAL A 175 4.59 -26.06 7.72
C VAL A 175 5.70 -25.25 8.39
N ARG A 176 5.74 -25.20 9.74
CA ARG A 176 6.80 -24.47 10.46
C ARG A 176 8.20 -24.99 10.11
N ILE A 177 8.36 -26.32 9.96
CA ILE A 177 9.63 -26.95 9.58
C ILE A 177 10.04 -26.59 8.13
N TRP A 178 9.10 -26.52 7.19
CA TRP A 178 9.41 -26.09 5.82
C TRP A 178 9.75 -24.59 5.75
N CYS A 179 9.01 -23.71 6.45
CA CYS A 179 9.36 -22.29 6.55
C CYS A 179 10.80 -22.08 7.07
N LEU A 180 11.22 -22.84 8.08
CA LEU A 180 12.56 -22.78 8.69
C LEU A 180 13.71 -23.34 7.85
N ARG A 181 13.40 -24.03 6.75
CA ARG A 181 14.40 -24.51 5.78
C ARG A 181 14.38 -23.69 4.49
N ILE A 182 13.32 -22.92 4.28
CA ILE A 182 13.15 -21.96 3.19
C ILE A 182 13.69 -20.58 3.61
N VAL A 183 13.66 -20.24 4.90
CA VAL A 183 14.17 -18.98 5.44
C VAL A 183 15.35 -19.24 6.39
N ASP A 184 16.49 -18.59 6.13
CA ASP A 184 17.73 -18.74 6.90
C ASP A 184 17.74 -17.88 8.20
N PRO A 185 18.71 -18.08 9.13
CA PRO A 185 18.80 -17.29 10.37
C PRO A 185 18.96 -15.78 10.15
N GLU A 186 19.52 -15.38 9.01
CA GLU A 186 19.65 -13.99 8.56
C GLU A 186 18.35 -13.44 7.92
N GLY A 187 17.27 -14.24 7.87
CA GLY A 187 15.95 -13.86 7.37
C GLY A 187 15.77 -13.94 5.86
N ARG A 188 16.72 -14.53 5.12
CA ARG A 188 16.74 -14.61 3.65
C ARG A 188 16.02 -15.85 3.15
N VAL A 189 15.38 -15.75 1.99
CA VAL A 189 14.55 -16.81 1.40
C VAL A 189 15.32 -17.57 0.32
N SER A 190 15.23 -18.90 0.34
CA SER A 190 15.83 -19.81 -0.65
C SER A 190 14.88 -20.96 -1.02
N SER A 191 15.07 -21.54 -2.21
CA SER A 191 14.31 -22.72 -2.66
C SER A 191 14.95 -24.02 -2.18
N LEU A 192 14.15 -24.90 -1.62
CA LEU A 192 14.65 -26.13 -0.98
C LEU A 192 14.42 -27.36 -1.87
N PRO A 193 15.46 -28.12 -2.27
CA PRO A 193 15.29 -29.37 -2.99
C PRO A 193 14.52 -30.42 -2.17
N VAL A 194 13.57 -31.09 -2.82
CA VAL A 194 12.72 -32.13 -2.23
C VAL A 194 13.10 -33.48 -2.82
N HIS A 195 13.57 -34.41 -1.99
CA HIS A 195 13.87 -35.78 -2.40
C HIS A 195 12.60 -36.64 -2.48
N GLU A 196 12.66 -37.76 -3.22
CA GLU A 196 11.53 -38.69 -3.39
C GLU A 196 10.92 -39.13 -2.05
N SER A 197 11.78 -39.44 -1.06
CA SER A 197 11.41 -39.82 0.31
C SER A 197 10.70 -38.73 1.12
N GLN A 198 10.62 -37.49 0.60
CA GLN A 198 9.97 -36.34 1.24
C GLN A 198 8.68 -35.92 0.53
N ARG A 199 8.39 -36.42 -0.69
CA ARG A 199 7.21 -36.01 -1.48
C ARG A 199 5.90 -36.13 -0.72
N ALA A 200 5.67 -37.24 -0.02
CA ALA A 200 4.45 -37.47 0.76
C ALA A 200 4.24 -36.44 1.88
N SER A 201 5.31 -35.85 2.42
CA SER A 201 5.28 -34.79 3.44
C SER A 201 5.20 -33.37 2.86
N VAL A 202 5.26 -33.24 1.53
CA VAL A 202 5.20 -31.97 0.79
C VAL A 202 3.88 -31.81 0.04
N GLN A 203 3.34 -32.89 -0.54
CA GLN A 203 2.14 -32.82 -1.37
C GLN A 203 0.94 -32.15 -0.66
N PRO A 204 0.55 -32.53 0.59
CA PRO A 204 -0.56 -31.87 1.26
C PRO A 204 -0.34 -30.38 1.53
N LEU A 205 0.91 -29.91 1.51
CA LEU A 205 1.27 -28.51 1.73
C LEU A 205 1.26 -27.72 0.41
N LEU A 206 1.61 -28.35 -0.72
CA LEU A 206 1.38 -27.81 -2.06
C LEU A 206 -0.12 -27.67 -2.32
N ASP A 207 -0.93 -28.66 -1.92
CA ASP A 207 -2.37 -28.69 -2.14
C ASP A 207 -3.11 -27.53 -1.43
N THR A 208 -2.52 -26.93 -0.38
CA THR A 208 -3.06 -25.72 0.26
C THR A 208 -2.84 -24.41 -0.53
N GLY A 209 -1.93 -24.41 -1.50
CA GLY A 209 -1.46 -23.19 -2.16
C GLY A 209 -0.61 -22.24 -1.28
N LEU A 210 -0.14 -22.67 -0.10
CA LEU A 210 0.82 -21.92 0.70
C LEU A 210 2.24 -21.99 0.11
N PHE A 211 2.62 -23.16 -0.41
CA PHE A 211 3.89 -23.41 -1.08
C PHE A 211 3.67 -23.77 -2.56
N LYS A 212 4.70 -23.59 -3.36
CA LYS A 212 4.78 -24.04 -4.76
C LYS A 212 6.12 -24.75 -5.01
N GLN A 213 6.15 -25.65 -5.99
CA GLN A 213 7.37 -26.32 -6.42
C GLN A 213 7.77 -25.81 -7.81
N GLU A 214 9.03 -25.36 -7.94
CA GLU A 214 9.62 -24.84 -9.18
C GLU A 214 10.90 -25.63 -9.50
N GLN A 215 11.57 -25.31 -10.62
CA GLN A 215 12.79 -26.03 -11.06
C GLN A 215 13.93 -26.01 -10.02
N GLY A 216 13.96 -25.01 -9.12
CA GLY A 216 14.91 -24.90 -8.01
C GLY A 216 14.49 -25.57 -6.69
N GLY A 217 13.28 -26.13 -6.59
CA GLY A 217 12.75 -26.75 -5.36
C GLY A 217 11.45 -26.13 -4.84
N LEU A 218 11.16 -26.34 -3.54
CA LEU A 218 10.00 -25.81 -2.84
C LEU A 218 10.23 -24.36 -2.39
N THR A 219 9.23 -23.50 -2.54
CA THR A 219 9.24 -22.09 -2.10
C THR A 219 7.82 -21.61 -1.76
N PHE A 220 7.67 -20.41 -1.19
CA PHE A 220 6.36 -19.80 -0.92
C PHE A 220 5.60 -19.49 -2.21
N ALA A 221 4.28 -19.69 -2.21
CA ALA A 221 3.43 -19.38 -3.37
C ALA A 221 3.29 -17.87 -3.62
N ASP A 222 3.25 -17.06 -2.56
CA ASP A 222 3.15 -15.60 -2.62
C ASP A 222 4.45 -14.95 -2.09
N PRO A 223 5.16 -14.14 -2.90
CA PRO A 223 6.46 -13.58 -2.53
C PRO A 223 6.39 -12.48 -1.46
N THR A 224 5.20 -12.04 -1.04
CA THR A 224 5.04 -11.04 0.04
C THR A 224 5.06 -11.65 1.44
N LEU A 225 4.87 -12.97 1.57
CA LEU A 225 4.81 -13.70 2.84
C LEU A 225 6.09 -13.72 3.72
N PRO A 226 7.31 -13.50 3.20
CA PRO A 226 8.51 -13.36 4.05
C PRO A 226 8.56 -12.01 4.77
N ASP A 227 8.44 -10.91 4.03
CA ASP A 227 8.49 -9.55 4.58
C ASP A 227 7.21 -9.16 5.36
N THR A 228 6.09 -9.82 5.03
CA THR A 228 4.78 -9.56 5.63
C THR A 228 4.13 -10.84 6.15
N TRP A 229 2.86 -10.82 6.55
CA TRP A 229 2.74 -10.50 7.96
C TRP A 229 2.75 -11.75 8.87
N SER A 230 3.00 -11.61 10.17
CA SER A 230 3.40 -10.37 10.96
C SER A 230 4.99 -10.31 10.80
N ARG A 231 5.60 -10.19 9.60
CA ARG A 231 7.05 -10.31 9.28
C ARG A 231 7.57 -11.75 9.31
N LEU A 232 6.93 -12.63 8.52
CA LEU A 232 6.89 -14.08 8.72
C LEU A 232 6.64 -14.43 10.20
N LYS A 233 5.65 -13.75 10.78
CA LYS A 233 5.24 -13.63 12.20
C LYS A 233 6.28 -13.05 13.20
N THR A 234 7.41 -12.51 12.75
CA THR A 234 8.60 -12.08 13.53
C THR A 234 9.18 -13.28 14.28
N TRP A 235 9.45 -14.33 13.50
CA TRP A 235 9.12 -15.65 14.00
C TRP A 235 9.94 -16.80 13.42
N MET A 236 9.22 -17.88 13.23
CA MET A 236 9.41 -19.12 13.98
C MET A 236 9.80 -18.90 15.48
N ILE A 237 9.28 -17.80 16.09
CA ILE A 237 9.76 -16.93 17.21
C ILE A 237 11.27 -16.84 17.37
N ASP A 238 11.92 -15.98 16.56
CA ASP A 238 13.31 -15.47 16.58
C ASP A 238 14.46 -16.50 16.69
N HIS A 239 14.13 -17.74 17.05
CA HIS A 239 15.02 -18.76 17.54
C HIS A 239 14.68 -20.05 16.80
N ALA A 240 15.22 -20.12 15.59
CA ALA A 240 15.62 -21.36 14.95
C ALA A 240 16.85 -22.00 15.64
N GLU A 241 17.21 -21.55 16.84
CA GLU A 241 18.44 -21.81 17.57
C GLU A 241 18.66 -23.28 18.00
N GLN A 242 17.74 -24.07 18.56
CA GLN A 242 16.26 -24.17 18.64
C GLN A 242 15.48 -24.81 17.47
N HIS A 243 16.05 -24.98 16.26
CA HIS A 243 15.45 -25.81 15.17
C HIS A 243 16.43 -26.69 14.36
N LEU A 244 17.50 -27.25 14.89
CA LEU A 244 18.10 -27.24 16.23
C LEU A 244 19.45 -27.97 16.05
N GLN A 245 20.36 -27.85 17.01
CA GLN A 245 21.56 -28.69 17.11
C GLN A 245 21.25 -30.22 16.98
N LEU A 246 20.01 -30.66 17.26
CA LEU A 246 19.48 -32.00 16.94
C LEU A 246 19.74 -32.44 15.49
N HIS A 247 19.62 -31.55 14.51
CA HIS A 247 19.79 -31.91 13.09
C HIS A 247 21.25 -32.33 12.78
N ALA A 248 22.22 -31.77 13.50
CA ALA A 248 23.63 -32.12 13.38
C ALA A 248 23.97 -33.43 14.11
N LEU A 249 23.54 -33.58 15.37
CA LEU A 249 23.86 -34.76 16.18
C LEU A 249 23.20 -36.03 15.61
N ALA A 250 21.97 -35.91 15.08
CA ALA A 250 21.31 -36.99 14.36
C ALA A 250 22.01 -37.39 13.04
N SER A 251 22.97 -36.63 12.53
CA SER A 251 23.87 -37.10 11.47
C SER A 251 25.00 -37.93 12.06
N ALA A 252 25.78 -37.33 12.98
CA ALA A 252 27.02 -37.90 13.51
C ALA A 252 26.88 -39.35 14.05
N THR A 253 25.81 -39.65 14.80
CA THR A 253 25.64 -41.01 15.37
C THR A 253 25.41 -42.08 14.31
N ARG A 254 24.73 -41.75 13.19
CA ARG A 254 24.52 -42.70 12.08
C ARG A 254 25.84 -43.03 11.37
N ASP A 255 26.75 -42.08 11.30
CA ASP A 255 28.06 -42.27 10.66
C ASP A 255 29.08 -42.96 11.57
N TRP A 256 28.94 -42.83 12.90
CA TRP A 256 29.73 -43.60 13.87
C TRP A 256 29.34 -45.08 13.91
N MET A 257 28.04 -45.43 13.94
CA MET A 257 27.58 -46.82 13.96
C MET A 257 28.00 -47.60 12.70
N ARG A 258 28.10 -46.91 11.55
CA ARG A 258 28.64 -47.45 10.28
C ARG A 258 30.13 -47.82 10.35
N ALA A 259 30.85 -47.38 11.39
CA ALA A 259 32.31 -47.48 11.50
C ALA A 259 32.82 -48.37 12.66
N GLN A 260 31.92 -49.05 13.41
CA GLN A 260 32.24 -50.06 14.43
C GLN A 260 33.38 -49.70 15.42
N ARG A 261 33.29 -48.54 16.09
CA ARG A 261 34.26 -48.11 17.12
C ARG A 261 33.80 -48.47 18.54
N SER A 262 34.67 -48.28 19.53
CA SER A 262 34.46 -48.67 20.95
C SER A 262 34.45 -47.48 21.89
N ASP A 263 33.53 -47.48 22.86
CA ASP A 263 33.26 -46.39 23.80
C ASP A 263 34.44 -46.01 24.72
N ARG A 264 35.41 -46.91 24.90
CA ARG A 264 36.62 -46.63 25.73
C ARG A 264 37.43 -45.43 25.24
N LEU A 265 37.31 -45.04 23.97
CA LEU A 265 38.00 -43.90 23.36
C LEU A 265 37.33 -42.55 23.61
N LEU A 266 36.15 -42.50 24.26
CA LEU A 266 35.42 -41.25 24.52
C LEU A 266 35.87 -40.52 25.80
N TRP A 267 36.68 -41.17 26.65
CA TRP A 267 36.99 -40.70 28.00
C TRP A 267 38.49 -40.71 28.35
N THR A 268 39.36 -40.96 27.38
CA THR A 268 40.81 -40.84 27.55
C THR A 268 41.27 -39.42 27.23
N ASP A 269 41.72 -38.70 28.26
CA ASP A 269 42.37 -37.39 28.16
C ASP A 269 43.69 -37.52 27.36
N PRO A 270 43.88 -36.79 26.24
CA PRO A 270 45.00 -37.03 25.32
C PRO A 270 46.39 -36.73 25.92
N ASP A 271 46.48 -35.95 26.99
CA ASP A 271 47.76 -35.57 27.63
C ASP A 271 48.12 -36.44 28.86
N VAL A 272 47.34 -37.50 29.15
CA VAL A 272 47.61 -38.45 30.26
C VAL A 272 48.28 -39.73 29.72
N VAL A 273 49.60 -39.80 29.88
CA VAL A 273 50.48 -40.94 29.55
C VAL A 273 51.04 -41.60 30.80
#